data_AF-A0A949YVP3-F1
#
_entry.id   AF-A0A949YVP3-F1
#
_cell.length_a   1.000
_cell.length_b   1.000
_cell.length_c   1.000
_cell.angle_alpha   90.00
_cell.angle_beta   90.00
_cell.angle_gamma   90.00
#
_symmetry.space_group_name_H-M   'P 1'
#
loop_
_entity.id
_entity.type
_entity.pdbx_description
1 polymer ?
#
loop_
_entity_poly.entity_id
_entity_poly.type
_entity_poly.pdbx_seq_one_letter_code
_entity_poly.pdbx_strand_id
1 'polypeptide(L)'
;MSELRALRRLLVLVILLWAAGCGTYSSEERQFPGLPEVTRPSQEKRLPEWIGKDRKEVVKKLGEPTLAVPMESNGGEELYFSHEGHKYYFETNDKRDVKTAVQLN
;
A
#
# COMPACT_ATOMS: atom_id res chain seq x y z
N MET A 1 30.43 37.50 34.95
CA MET A 1 29.00 37.87 35.12
C MET A 1 28.61 38.89 34.08
N SER A 2 27.93 38.48 32.99
CA SER A 2 26.91 39.27 32.26
C SER A 2 26.75 38.80 30.81
N GLU A 3 26.36 37.54 30.62
CA GLU A 3 25.82 37.06 29.33
C GLU A 3 24.38 36.53 29.49
N LEU A 4 23.69 36.98 30.54
CA LEU A 4 22.38 36.46 30.96
C LEU A 4 21.28 37.52 30.91
N ARG A 5 21.44 38.56 30.07
CA ARG A 5 20.44 39.64 29.93
C ARG A 5 19.90 39.88 28.52
N ALA A 6 20.38 39.17 27.50
CA ALA A 6 19.89 39.34 26.13
C ALA A 6 18.73 38.40 25.74
N LEU A 7 18.46 37.35 26.53
CA LEU A 7 17.47 36.30 26.18
C LEU A 7 16.06 36.53 26.75
N ARG A 8 15.77 37.71 27.32
CA ARG A 8 14.52 37.96 28.06
C ARG A 8 13.55 38.95 27.41
N ARG A 9 13.73 39.30 26.13
CA ARG A 9 12.84 40.21 25.38
C ARG A 9 12.34 39.65 24.05
N LEU A 10 12.25 38.33 23.93
CA LEU A 10 11.70 37.67 22.73
C LEU A 10 10.66 36.61 23.12
N LEU A 11 9.83 36.95 24.12
CA LEU A 11 8.81 36.05 24.69
C LEU A 11 7.40 36.68 24.69
N VAL A 12 7.18 37.71 23.88
CA VAL A 12 5.89 38.38 23.75
C VAL A 12 5.72 38.77 22.29
N LEU A 13 5.16 37.88 21.45
CA LEU A 13 4.44 38.22 20.19
C LEU A 13 4.03 37.04 19.27
N VAL A 14 3.88 35.80 19.75
CA VAL A 14 3.27 34.74 18.89
C VAL A 14 2.31 33.86 19.69
N ILE A 15 1.37 34.51 20.39
CA ILE A 15 0.12 33.88 20.82
C ILE A 15 -0.99 34.70 20.16
N LEU A 16 -1.88 33.98 19.46
CA LEU A 16 -3.04 34.44 18.70
C LEU A 16 -2.75 34.80 17.26
N LEU A 17 -2.94 33.83 16.36
CA LEU A 17 -3.65 34.04 15.10
C LEU A 17 -3.84 32.69 14.35
N TRP A 18 -5.11 32.37 14.05
CA TRP A 18 -5.62 31.32 13.16
C TRP A 18 -5.90 29.92 13.73
N ALA A 19 -6.97 29.89 14.53
CA ALA A 19 -8.00 28.87 14.37
C ALA A 19 -8.56 28.92 12.92
N ALA A 20 -8.39 27.84 12.17
CA ALA A 20 -9.23 27.34 11.06
C ALA A 20 -8.34 26.54 10.11
N GLY A 21 -8.47 25.21 10.14
CA GLY A 21 -7.77 24.37 9.18
C GLY A 21 -7.69 22.91 9.57
N CYS A 22 -8.84 22.28 9.87
CA CYS A 22 -9.00 20.87 9.54
C CYS A 22 -8.90 20.73 8.01
N GLY A 23 -7.68 20.76 7.49
CA GLY A 23 -7.36 20.34 6.14
C GLY A 23 -7.05 18.86 6.22
N THR A 24 -8.07 18.04 6.06
CA THR A 24 -7.89 16.65 5.67
C THR A 24 -6.90 16.63 4.52
N TYR A 25 -5.76 15.95 4.71
CA TYR A 25 -4.85 15.60 3.64
C TYR A 25 -5.62 14.67 2.70
N SER A 26 -6.36 15.29 1.77
CA SER A 26 -7.03 14.61 0.67
C SER A 26 -5.90 14.19 -0.26
N SER A 27 -5.52 12.92 -0.22
CA SER A 27 -4.74 12.31 -1.29
C SER A 27 -5.52 12.52 -2.58
N GLU A 28 -5.15 13.54 -3.34
CA GLU A 28 -5.53 13.66 -4.74
C GLU A 28 -4.98 12.43 -5.46
N GLU A 29 -5.86 11.43 -5.66
CA GLU A 29 -5.70 10.44 -6.72
C GLU A 29 -5.55 11.22 -8.02
N ARG A 30 -4.31 11.32 -8.51
CA ARG A 30 -4.06 11.74 -9.89
C ARG A 30 -4.70 10.70 -10.82
N GLN A 31 -5.92 11.00 -11.23
CA GLN A 31 -6.63 10.26 -12.26
C GLN A 31 -5.93 10.53 -13.60
N PHE A 32 -5.16 9.57 -14.08
CA PHE A 32 -4.54 9.60 -15.41
C PHE A 32 -5.61 9.29 -16.46
N PRO A 33 -5.98 10.23 -17.34
CA PRO A 33 -6.95 9.95 -18.40
C PRO A 33 -6.25 9.15 -19.50
N GLY A 34 -6.62 7.88 -19.69
CA GLY A 34 -6.24 7.11 -20.88
C GLY A 34 -5.59 5.74 -20.65
N LEU A 35 -5.46 5.26 -19.42
CA LEU A 35 -5.27 3.83 -19.18
C LEU A 35 -6.65 3.17 -19.12
N PRO A 36 -6.87 1.99 -19.74
CA PRO A 36 -8.08 1.25 -19.48
C PRO A 36 -8.16 1.10 -17.98
N GLU A 37 -9.26 1.55 -17.40
CA GLU A 37 -9.65 1.25 -16.04
C GLU A 37 -9.69 -0.28 -16.01
N VAL A 38 -8.56 -0.90 -15.66
CA VAL A 38 -8.49 -2.32 -15.32
C VAL A 38 -9.44 -2.39 -14.16
N THR A 39 -10.66 -2.77 -14.51
CA THR A 39 -11.82 -2.73 -13.67
C THR A 39 -11.45 -3.68 -12.56
N ARG A 40 -10.94 -3.15 -11.43
CA ARG A 40 -10.76 -3.93 -10.22
C ARG A 40 -12.15 -4.52 -9.99
N PRO A 41 -12.35 -5.84 -10.18
CA PRO A 41 -13.69 -6.38 -10.08
C PRO A 41 -14.19 -5.98 -8.70
N SER A 42 -15.34 -5.32 -8.65
CA SER A 42 -15.97 -4.76 -7.46
C SER A 42 -16.39 -5.83 -6.43
N GLN A 43 -15.86 -7.04 -6.57
CA GLN A 43 -16.09 -8.22 -5.75
C GLN A 43 -14.78 -9.02 -5.52
N GLU A 44 -13.67 -8.34 -5.26
CA GLU A 44 -12.46 -9.00 -4.75
C GLU A 44 -12.64 -9.33 -3.26
N LYS A 45 -12.57 -10.61 -2.89
CA LYS A 45 -12.48 -11.00 -1.48
C LYS A 45 -11.01 -10.93 -1.05
N ARG A 46 -10.69 -9.98 -0.18
CA ARG A 46 -9.36 -9.85 0.43
C ARG A 46 -9.08 -11.04 1.36
N LEU A 47 -7.85 -11.54 1.31
CA LEU A 47 -7.40 -12.69 2.10
C LEU A 47 -6.22 -12.27 3.02
N PRO A 48 -6.49 -11.50 4.10
CA PRO A 48 -5.45 -10.91 4.95
C PRO A 48 -4.53 -11.95 5.62
N GLU A 49 -5.00 -13.19 5.78
CA GLU A 49 -4.24 -14.30 6.37
C GLU A 49 -2.99 -14.70 5.57
N TRP A 50 -2.90 -14.28 4.31
CA TRP A 50 -1.74 -14.54 3.46
C TRP A 50 -0.69 -13.44 3.51
N ILE A 51 -1.04 -12.24 3.99
CA ILE A 51 -0.12 -11.11 3.97
C ILE A 51 1.09 -11.40 4.86
N GLY A 52 2.28 -11.17 4.33
CA GLY A 52 3.55 -11.45 4.99
C GLY A 52 4.00 -12.91 4.93
N LYS A 53 3.21 -13.83 4.37
CA LYS A 53 3.67 -15.20 4.12
C LYS A 53 4.63 -15.24 2.93
N ASP A 54 5.55 -16.19 2.95
CA ASP A 54 6.43 -16.45 1.81
C ASP A 54 5.63 -17.06 0.65
N ARG A 55 5.93 -16.65 -0.59
CA ARG A 55 5.37 -17.20 -1.83
C ARG A 55 5.31 -18.73 -1.85
N LYS A 56 6.30 -19.43 -1.32
CA LYS A 56 6.36 -20.90 -1.29
C LYS A 56 5.23 -21.50 -0.46
N GLU A 57 4.75 -20.82 0.58
CA GLU A 57 3.60 -21.28 1.34
C GLU A 57 2.31 -21.23 0.50
N VAL A 58 2.16 -20.18 -0.30
CA VAL A 58 1.04 -20.04 -1.25
C VAL A 58 1.08 -21.18 -2.27
N VAL A 59 2.25 -21.40 -2.89
CA VAL A 59 2.44 -22.47 -3.87
C VAL A 59 2.20 -23.85 -3.27
N LYS A 60 2.65 -24.09 -2.04
CA LYS A 60 2.40 -25.36 -1.33
C LYS A 60 0.91 -25.64 -1.12
N LYS A 61 0.08 -24.60 -1.01
CA LYS A 61 -1.36 -24.75 -0.75
C LYS A 61 -2.21 -24.74 -2.01
N LEU A 62 -1.90 -23.86 -2.96
CA LEU A 62 -2.70 -23.68 -4.17
C LEU A 62 -2.16 -24.44 -5.38
N GLY A 63 -0.92 -24.93 -5.31
CA GLY A 63 -0.17 -25.48 -6.44
C GLY A 63 0.68 -24.41 -7.14
N GLU A 64 1.24 -24.73 -8.29
CA GLU A 64 1.98 -23.77 -9.10
C GLU A 64 1.03 -22.68 -9.67
N PRO A 65 1.48 -21.42 -9.77
CA PRO A 65 0.69 -20.37 -10.38
C PRO A 65 0.51 -20.66 -11.87
N THR A 66 -0.68 -20.33 -12.39
CA THR A 66 -0.96 -20.34 -13.82
C THR A 66 -0.10 -19.31 -14.55
N LEU A 67 0.16 -18.17 -13.90
CA LEU A 67 1.00 -17.10 -14.40
C LEU A 67 1.76 -16.44 -13.24
N ALA A 68 3.05 -16.21 -13.44
CA ALA A 68 3.89 -15.43 -12.55
C ALA A 68 4.60 -14.35 -13.37
N VAL A 69 4.35 -13.07 -13.05
CA VAL A 69 4.91 -11.92 -13.76
C VAL A 69 5.85 -11.17 -12.80
N PRO A 70 7.15 -11.05 -13.12
CA PRO A 70 8.05 -10.24 -12.30
C PRO A 70 7.68 -8.75 -12.40
N MET A 71 7.71 -8.06 -11.27
CA MET A 71 7.41 -6.64 -11.16
C MET A 71 8.70 -5.82 -11.22
N GLU A 72 8.83 -4.93 -12.20
CA GLU A 72 9.98 -4.03 -12.32
C GLU A 72 10.05 -2.99 -11.18
N SER A 73 8.90 -2.64 -10.60
CA SER A 73 8.76 -1.55 -9.64
C SER A 73 9.31 -1.86 -8.25
N ASN A 74 9.24 -3.13 -7.81
CA ASN A 74 9.57 -3.53 -6.44
C ASN A 74 10.39 -4.83 -6.36
N GLY A 75 10.77 -5.43 -7.49
CA GLY A 75 11.52 -6.68 -7.54
C GLY A 75 10.74 -7.93 -7.11
N GLY A 76 9.44 -7.79 -6.84
CA GLY A 76 8.54 -8.88 -6.51
C GLY A 76 7.87 -9.49 -7.73
N GLU A 77 6.77 -10.19 -7.50
CA GLU A 77 6.01 -10.91 -8.53
C GLU A 77 4.51 -10.77 -8.33
N GLU A 78 3.78 -10.66 -9.43
CA GLU A 78 2.34 -10.88 -9.53
C GLU A 78 2.09 -12.36 -9.83
N LEU A 79 1.29 -13.02 -9.01
CA LEU A 79 1.01 -14.45 -9.09
C LEU A 79 -0.49 -14.68 -9.28
N TYR A 80 -0.85 -15.42 -10.32
CA TYR A 80 -2.22 -15.76 -10.64
C TYR A 80 -2.43 -17.26 -10.50
N PHE A 81 -3.42 -17.66 -9.71
CA PHE A 81 -3.75 -19.07 -9.49
C PHE A 81 -5.18 -19.38 -9.93
N SER A 82 -5.40 -20.63 -10.33
CA SER A 82 -6.73 -21.23 -10.48
C SER A 82 -6.79 -22.49 -9.62
N HIS A 83 -7.57 -22.46 -8.54
CA HIS A 83 -7.63 -23.54 -7.56
C HIS A 83 -9.08 -23.75 -7.12
N GLU A 84 -9.56 -25.00 -7.15
CA GLU A 84 -10.93 -25.36 -6.75
C GLU A 84 -12.04 -24.52 -7.41
N GLY A 85 -11.86 -24.15 -8.69
CA GLY A 85 -12.83 -23.34 -9.44
C GLY A 85 -12.80 -21.84 -9.10
N HIS A 86 -11.88 -21.41 -8.23
CA HIS A 86 -11.66 -20.01 -7.89
C HIS A 86 -10.37 -19.49 -8.51
N LYS A 87 -10.36 -18.19 -8.79
CA LYS A 87 -9.17 -17.47 -9.25
C LYS A 87 -8.59 -16.66 -8.10
N TYR A 88 -7.27 -16.64 -7.99
CA TYR A 88 -6.59 -15.87 -6.96
C TYR A 88 -5.50 -15.01 -7.57
N TYR A 89 -5.28 -13.86 -6.95
CA TYR A 89 -4.21 -12.94 -7.28
C TYR A 89 -3.41 -12.61 -6.02
N PHE A 90 -2.10 -12.70 -6.14
CA PHE A 90 -1.16 -12.32 -5.11
C PHE A 90 -0.08 -11.40 -5.68
N GLU A 91 0.32 -10.39 -4.91
CA GLU A 91 1.53 -9.62 -5.17
C GLU A 91 2.54 -9.95 -4.10
N THR A 92 3.81 -10.02 -4.47
CA THR A 92 4.91 -10.23 -3.54
C THR A 92 5.88 -9.05 -3.57
N ASN A 93 6.71 -8.91 -2.54
CA ASN A 93 7.84 -7.97 -2.50
C ASN A 93 9.12 -8.64 -3.05
N ASP A 94 10.23 -7.90 -3.06
CA ASP A 94 11.58 -8.37 -3.37
C ASP A 94 12.06 -9.58 -2.54
N LYS A 95 11.52 -9.73 -1.33
CA LYS A 95 11.78 -10.87 -0.44
C LYS A 95 10.85 -12.05 -0.67
N ARG A 96 9.91 -11.95 -1.62
CA ARG A 96 8.85 -12.91 -1.94
C ARG A 96 7.77 -13.04 -0.86
N ASP A 97 7.69 -12.09 0.07
CA ASP A 97 6.58 -12.00 1.02
C ASP A 97 5.36 -11.42 0.32
N VAL A 98 4.19 -12.00 0.59
CA VAL A 98 2.91 -11.54 0.03
C VAL A 98 2.55 -10.16 0.57
N LYS A 99 2.34 -9.19 -0.32
CA LYS A 99 1.83 -7.84 -0.01
C LYS A 99 0.34 -7.68 -0.27
N THR A 100 -0.18 -8.39 -1.27
CA THR A 100 -1.58 -8.39 -1.65
C THR A 100 -2.05 -9.81 -1.84
N ALA A 101 -3.27 -10.13 -1.39
CA ALA A 101 -3.90 -11.42 -1.60
C ALA A 101 -5.40 -11.23 -1.76
N VAL A 102 -5.93 -11.65 -2.91
CA VAL A 102 -7.36 -11.57 -3.22
C VAL A 102 -7.82 -12.83 -3.94
N GLN A 103 -9.05 -13.23 -3.65
CA GLN A 103 -9.83 -14.13 -4.48
C GLN A 103 -10.65 -13.29 -5.46
N LEU A 104 -10.53 -13.59 -6.74
CA LEU A 104 -11.24 -12.95 -7.85
C LEU A 104 -12.57 -13.69 -8.07
N ASN A 105 -13.66 -12.95 -8.21
CA ASN A 105 -14.97 -13.49 -8.59
C ASN A 105 -15.06 -13.85 -10.08
#